data_AF-A0A7L4TR88-F1
#
_entry.id   AF-A0A7L4TR88-F1
#
_cell.length_a   1.000
_cell.length_b   1.000
_cell.length_c   1.000
_cell.angle_alpha   90.00
_cell.angle_beta   90.00
_cell.angle_gamma   90.00
#
_symmetry.space_group_name_H-M   'P 1'
#
loop_
_entity.id
_entity.type
_entity.pdbx_description
1 polymer ?
#
loop_
_entity_poly.entity_id
_entity_poly.type
_entity_poly.pdbx_seq_one_letter_code
_entity_poly.pdbx_strand_id
1 'polypeptide(L)'
;TAEKIAEHLKNLGMEVQTGVAKTGVVGILKGSNPGKVVALRADIDALPVTERNDLPYKSKVTTEFLGTETGVMHACGHDTHIAILMGAAEVLSKHKDKINGTIKFIFQPAEEGAPPGEEGGAALMIKEGVLENPDVDAIFGL
;
A
#
# COMPACT_ATOMS: atom_id res chain seq x y z
N THR A 1 -0.68 9.33 -4.31
CA THR A 1 -0.65 8.44 -3.14
C THR A 1 0.65 7.68 -3.03
N ALA A 2 1.00 6.85 -4.02
CA ALA A 2 2.23 6.04 -4.05
C ALA A 2 3.52 6.79 -3.70
N GLU A 3 3.73 7.99 -4.27
CA GLU A 3 4.94 8.80 -4.00
C GLU A 3 5.11 9.14 -2.50
N LYS A 4 4.02 9.54 -1.82
CA LYS A 4 4.04 9.86 -0.38
C LYS A 4 4.41 8.64 0.46
N ILE A 5 3.87 7.48 0.10
CA ILE A 5 4.17 6.20 0.77
C ILE A 5 5.65 5.87 0.57
N ALA A 6 6.15 5.95 -0.67
CA ALA A 6 7.53 5.62 -0.99
C ALA A 6 8.51 6.56 -0.28
N GLU A 7 8.24 7.86 -0.24
CA GLU A 7 9.05 8.85 0.47
C GLU A 7 9.09 8.55 1.99
N HIS A 8 7.94 8.27 2.60
CA HIS A 8 7.88 7.91 4.02
C HIS A 8 8.74 6.69 4.35
N LEU A 9 8.60 5.59 3.59
CA LEU A 9 9.38 4.38 3.82
C LEU A 9 10.89 4.58 3.59
N LYS A 10 11.27 5.37 2.58
CA LYS A 10 12.68 5.75 2.34
C LYS A 10 13.25 6.55 3.51
N ASN A 11 12.49 7.49 4.07
CA ASN A 11 12.90 8.29 5.23
C ASN A 11 13.09 7.44 6.49
N LEU A 12 12.46 6.27 6.58
CA LEU A 12 12.69 5.27 7.63
C LEU A 12 13.92 4.37 7.37
N GLY A 13 14.66 4.61 6.28
CA GLY A 13 15.86 3.85 5.90
C GLY A 13 15.56 2.45 5.38
N MET A 14 14.40 2.24 4.74
CA MET A 14 14.03 0.98 4.10
C MET A 14 14.50 0.92 2.65
N GLU A 15 14.72 -0.29 2.15
CA GLU A 15 14.80 -0.54 0.70
C GLU A 15 13.38 -0.45 0.13
N VAL A 16 13.17 0.41 -0.89
CA VAL A 16 11.83 0.70 -1.42
C VAL A 16 11.78 0.46 -2.93
N GLN A 17 10.83 -0.36 -3.35
CA GLN A 17 10.47 -0.58 -4.74
C GLN A 17 9.15 0.13 -5.05
N THR A 18 9.13 0.88 -6.14
CA THR A 18 7.95 1.61 -6.63
C THR A 18 7.56 1.09 -8.01
N GLY A 19 6.30 1.29 -8.40
CA GLY A 19 5.83 0.94 -9.74
C GLY A 19 5.46 -0.53 -9.89
N VAL A 20 5.37 -1.27 -8.78
CA VAL A 20 4.87 -2.66 -8.77
C VAL A 20 3.37 -2.62 -9.08
N ALA A 21 2.89 -3.37 -10.06
CA ALA A 21 1.52 -3.25 -10.56
C ALA A 21 1.14 -1.79 -10.87
N LYS A 22 2.00 -1.09 -11.63
CA LYS A 22 1.91 0.32 -12.03
C LYS A 22 2.14 1.34 -10.92
N THR A 23 1.46 1.24 -9.78
CA THR A 23 1.51 2.27 -8.72
C THR A 23 1.70 1.72 -7.30
N GLY A 24 1.81 0.39 -7.16
CA GLY A 24 2.13 -0.24 -5.89
C GLY A 24 3.52 0.10 -5.38
N VAL A 25 3.66 0.04 -4.06
CA VAL A 25 4.88 0.34 -3.33
C VAL A 25 5.21 -0.79 -2.37
N VAL A 26 6.46 -1.24 -2.38
CA VAL A 26 6.96 -2.28 -1.49
C VAL A 26 8.13 -1.73 -0.68
N GLY A 27 8.08 -1.86 0.64
CA GLY A 27 9.18 -1.51 1.55
C GLY A 27 9.72 -2.74 2.27
N ILE A 28 11.05 -2.88 2.34
CA ILE A 28 11.71 -3.99 3.04
C ILE A 28 12.41 -3.47 4.29
N LEU A 29 12.02 -4.04 5.44
CA LEU A 29 12.65 -3.82 6.73
C LEU A 29 13.32 -5.10 7.21
N LYS A 30 14.65 -5.15 7.11
CA LYS A 30 15.47 -6.24 7.67
C LYS A 30 15.63 -6.02 9.18
N GLY A 31 15.27 -7.04 9.96
CA GLY A 31 15.56 -7.11 11.39
C GLY A 31 17.03 -7.40 11.66
N SER A 32 17.44 -7.30 12.93
CA SER A 32 18.82 -7.56 13.34
C SER A 32 19.12 -9.04 13.58
N ASN A 33 18.09 -9.89 13.69
CA ASN A 33 18.24 -11.32 13.92
C ASN A 33 17.73 -12.12 12.71
N PRO A 34 18.29 -13.30 12.43
CA PRO A 34 17.79 -14.17 11.37
C PRO A 34 16.37 -14.66 11.70
N GLY A 35 15.58 -14.94 10.67
CA GLY A 35 14.22 -15.45 10.84
C GLY A 35 13.40 -15.39 9.55
N LYS A 36 12.08 -15.50 9.73
CA LYS A 36 11.09 -15.59 8.66
C LYS A 36 10.76 -14.23 8.04
N VAL A 37 10.10 -14.26 6.89
CA VAL A 37 9.59 -13.07 6.21
C VAL A 37 8.09 -12.98 6.42
N VAL A 38 7.65 -11.88 7.03
CA VAL A 38 6.22 -11.57 7.16
C VAL A 38 5.89 -10.37 6.30
N ALA A 39 4.84 -10.47 5.50
CA ALA A 39 4.29 -9.36 4.75
C ALA A 39 3.12 -8.71 5.50
N LEU A 40 3.05 -7.39 5.47
CA LEU A 40 1.91 -6.60 5.96
C LEU A 40 1.37 -5.80 4.78
N ARG A 41 0.08 -5.93 4.47
CA ARG A 41 -0.55 -5.38 3.27
C ARG A 41 -1.63 -4.35 3.62
N ALA A 42 -1.64 -3.24 2.88
CA ALA A 42 -2.72 -2.26 2.81
C ALA A 42 -3.04 -1.96 1.35
N ASP A 43 -4.31 -1.85 0.99
CA ASP A 43 -4.78 -1.25 -0.26
C ASP A 43 -4.66 0.28 -0.24
N ILE A 44 -4.57 0.89 -1.42
CA ILE A 44 -4.26 2.32 -1.55
C ILE A 44 -5.15 3.12 -2.50
N ASP A 45 -6.04 2.46 -3.23
CA ASP A 45 -6.93 3.11 -4.19
C ASP A 45 -8.15 3.75 -3.53
N ALA A 46 -8.76 4.68 -4.25
CA ALA A 46 -9.99 5.37 -3.88
C ALA A 46 -11.09 5.00 -4.89
N LEU A 47 -12.32 5.42 -4.62
CA LEU A 47 -13.47 5.17 -5.50
C LEU A 47 -13.90 6.45 -6.26
N PRO A 48 -14.48 6.30 -7.47
CA PRO A 48 -15.04 7.40 -8.26
C PRO A 48 -16.42 7.86 -7.71
N VAL A 49 -16.44 8.23 -6.43
CA VAL A 49 -17.63 8.70 -5.69
C VAL A 49 -17.38 10.09 -5.13
N THR A 50 -18.35 11.00 -5.32
CA THR A 50 -18.32 12.33 -4.68
C THR A 50 -18.52 12.23 -3.17
N GLU A 51 -17.55 12.73 -2.41
CA GLU A 51 -17.62 12.84 -0.96
C GLU A 51 -18.69 13.86 -0.54
N ARG A 52 -19.67 13.40 0.26
CA ARG A 52 -20.83 14.21 0.67
C ARG A 52 -20.76 14.72 2.10
N ASN A 53 -19.78 14.26 2.88
CA ASN A 53 -19.63 14.69 4.27
C ASN A 53 -19.16 16.16 4.35
N ASP A 54 -19.23 16.71 5.55
CA ASP A 54 -18.69 18.04 5.84
C ASP A 54 -17.50 17.93 6.80
N LEU A 55 -16.42 17.37 6.28
CA LEU A 55 -15.14 17.25 7.00
C LEU A 55 -14.14 18.30 6.48
N PRO A 56 -13.28 18.86 7.36
CA PRO A 56 -12.29 19.85 6.95
C PRO A 56 -11.24 19.28 5.97
N TYR A 57 -11.06 17.96 5.95
CA TYR A 57 -10.14 17.24 5.07
C TYR A 57 -10.85 16.47 3.94
N LYS A 58 -12.15 16.74 3.69
CA LYS A 58 -12.88 16.08 2.61
C LYS A 58 -12.19 16.26 1.27
N SER A 59 -12.27 15.25 0.43
CA SER A 59 -11.78 15.27 -0.93
C SER A 59 -12.44 16.39 -1.74
N LYS A 60 -11.64 17.00 -2.61
CA LYS A 60 -12.05 17.98 -3.62
C LYS A 60 -11.66 17.53 -5.02
N VAL A 61 -11.15 16.31 -5.15
CA VAL A 61 -10.68 15.76 -6.42
C VAL A 61 -11.89 15.29 -7.22
N THR A 62 -11.87 15.58 -8.52
CA THR A 62 -12.83 15.08 -9.50
C THR A 62 -12.11 14.24 -10.56
N THR A 63 -12.86 13.34 -11.18
CA THR A 63 -12.41 12.46 -12.27
C THR A 63 -13.55 12.22 -13.24
N GLU A 64 -13.21 11.67 -14.40
CA GLU A 64 -14.18 11.00 -15.27
C GLU A 64 -14.15 9.50 -14.99
N PHE A 65 -15.31 8.88 -14.87
CA PHE A 65 -15.45 7.42 -14.77
C PHE A 65 -16.58 6.97 -15.68
N LEU A 66 -16.27 6.07 -16.63
CA LEU A 66 -17.22 5.57 -17.64
C LEU A 66 -18.00 6.67 -18.37
N GLY A 67 -17.32 7.77 -18.75
CA GLY A 67 -17.93 8.89 -19.46
C GLY A 67 -18.75 9.85 -18.59
N THR A 68 -18.70 9.71 -17.26
CA THR A 68 -19.43 10.58 -16.32
C THR A 68 -18.44 11.29 -15.39
N GLU A 69 -18.57 12.61 -15.24
CA GLU A 69 -17.82 13.38 -14.25
C GLU A 69 -18.32 13.06 -12.83
N THR A 70 -17.39 12.76 -11.91
CA THR A 70 -17.69 12.39 -10.51
C THR A 70 -16.54 12.82 -9.60
N GLY A 71 -16.77 12.86 -8.29
CA GLY A 71 -15.70 13.07 -7.31
C GLY A 71 -14.86 11.81 -7.10
N VAL A 72 -13.77 11.95 -6.34
CA VAL A 72 -12.95 10.83 -5.86
C VAL A 72 -12.95 10.84 -4.34
N MET A 73 -13.21 9.70 -3.71
CA MET A 73 -13.27 9.57 -2.26
C MET A 73 -12.67 8.24 -1.80
N HIS A 74 -11.90 8.23 -0.72
CA HIS A 74 -11.58 7.00 0.01
C HIS A 74 -12.80 6.51 0.80
N ALA A 75 -13.83 6.07 0.08
CA ALA A 75 -15.11 5.67 0.68
C ALA A 75 -15.06 4.29 1.37
N CYS A 76 -13.99 3.51 1.15
CA CYS A 76 -13.76 2.19 1.75
C CYS A 76 -12.70 2.22 2.88
N GLY A 77 -12.13 3.40 3.19
CA GLY A 77 -11.17 3.54 4.29
C GLY A 77 -9.72 3.16 3.96
N HIS A 78 -9.36 3.01 2.68
CA HIS A 78 -7.98 2.67 2.28
C HIS A 78 -6.96 3.74 2.72
N ASP A 79 -7.38 5.00 2.86
CA ASP A 79 -6.58 6.04 3.50
C ASP A 79 -6.21 5.70 4.96
N THR A 80 -7.14 5.09 5.69
CA THR A 80 -6.91 4.59 7.06
C THR A 80 -5.97 3.39 7.06
N HIS A 81 -6.13 2.45 6.12
CA HIS A 81 -5.23 1.30 5.99
C HIS A 81 -3.79 1.75 5.69
N ILE A 82 -3.62 2.69 4.76
CA ILE A 82 -2.33 3.34 4.46
C ILE A 82 -1.74 3.94 5.75
N ALA A 83 -2.51 4.74 6.47
CA ALA A 83 -2.04 5.43 7.67
C ALA A 83 -1.60 4.44 8.77
N ILE A 84 -2.38 3.39 9.01
CA ILE A 84 -2.05 2.34 9.97
C ILE A 84 -0.74 1.65 9.59
N LEU A 85 -0.60 1.24 8.32
CA LEU A 85 0.57 0.51 7.87
C LEU A 85 1.84 1.38 7.87
N MET A 86 1.73 2.67 7.50
CA MET A 86 2.82 3.64 7.61
C MET A 86 3.25 3.87 9.06
N GLY A 87 2.30 3.90 10.00
CA GLY A 87 2.58 3.99 11.44
C GLY A 87 3.26 2.74 11.98
N ALA A 88 2.79 1.55 11.58
CA ALA A 88 3.43 0.29 11.92
C ALA A 88 4.88 0.23 11.41
N ALA A 89 5.12 0.65 10.17
CA ALA A 89 6.45 0.74 9.58
C ALA A 89 7.38 1.67 10.38
N GLU A 90 6.87 2.81 10.84
CA GLU A 90 7.63 3.74 11.67
C GLU A 90 8.03 3.13 13.01
N VAL A 91 7.09 2.49 13.72
CA VAL A 91 7.37 1.84 15.01
C VAL A 91 8.35 0.68 14.85
N LEU A 92 8.10 -0.20 13.87
CA LEU A 92 8.94 -1.38 13.63
C LEU A 92 10.36 -1.00 13.19
N SER A 93 10.52 0.07 12.41
CA SER A 93 11.84 0.55 11.97
C SER A 93 12.71 1.06 13.12
N LYS A 94 12.11 1.47 14.25
CA LYS A 94 12.80 1.87 15.48
C LYS A 94 13.14 0.68 16.40
N HIS A 95 12.67 -0.52 16.08
CA HIS A 95 12.82 -1.74 16.89
C HIS A 95 13.40 -2.92 16.09
N LYS A 96 14.32 -2.65 15.16
CA LYS A 96 14.95 -3.68 14.31
C LYS A 96 15.64 -4.77 15.14
N ASP A 97 16.15 -4.43 16.32
CA ASP A 97 16.80 -5.32 17.29
C ASP A 97 15.86 -6.42 17.81
N LYS A 98 14.54 -6.20 17.77
CA LYS A 98 13.51 -7.14 18.23
C LYS A 98 12.91 -7.99 17.11
N ILE A 99 13.31 -7.75 15.87
CA ILE A 99 12.76 -8.43 14.70
C ILE A 99 13.67 -9.61 14.33
N ASN A 100 13.09 -10.82 14.37
CA ASN A 100 13.71 -12.04 13.90
C ASN A 100 13.28 -12.32 12.45
N GLY A 101 14.06 -11.85 11.48
CA GLY A 101 13.80 -11.98 10.06
C GLY A 101 13.55 -10.65 9.36
N THR A 102 12.57 -10.60 8.45
CA THR A 102 12.29 -9.45 7.60
C THR A 102 10.81 -9.13 7.56
N ILE A 103 10.46 -7.85 7.52
CA ILE A 103 9.08 -7.39 7.31
C ILE A 103 9.00 -6.74 5.92
N LYS A 104 8.06 -7.22 5.10
CA LYS A 104 7.77 -6.68 3.77
C LYS A 104 6.44 -5.90 3.82
N PHE A 105 6.51 -4.59 3.70
CA PHE A 105 5.34 -3.71 3.66
C PHE A 105 4.84 -3.61 2.21
N ILE A 106 3.60 -4.00 1.97
CA ILE A 106 2.99 -4.04 0.63
C ILE A 106 1.83 -3.04 0.58
N PHE A 107 1.96 -2.02 -0.25
CA PHE A 107 0.92 -1.03 -0.52
C PHE A 107 0.35 -1.31 -1.91
N GLN A 108 -0.83 -1.94 -1.94
CA GLN A 108 -1.44 -2.53 -3.14
C GLN A 108 -2.40 -1.55 -3.82
N PRO A 109 -2.25 -1.27 -5.13
CA PRO A 109 -3.24 -0.50 -5.88
C PRO A 109 -4.45 -1.35 -6.26
N ALA A 110 -5.47 -0.72 -6.84
CA ALA A 110 -6.56 -1.37 -7.57
C ALA A 110 -7.17 -2.59 -6.85
N GLU A 111 -7.54 -2.43 -5.57
CA GLU A 111 -8.30 -3.42 -4.82
C GLU A 111 -9.77 -3.42 -5.24
N GLU A 112 -10.35 -2.22 -5.41
CA GLU A 112 -11.78 -2.03 -5.73
C GLU A 112 -12.16 -2.55 -7.13
N GLY A 113 -11.15 -2.89 -7.93
CA GLY A 113 -11.27 -3.40 -9.28
C GLY A 113 -10.39 -2.64 -10.26
N ALA A 114 -9.87 -3.36 -11.24
CA ALA A 114 -9.13 -2.75 -12.33
C ALA A 114 -10.09 -2.19 -13.39
N PRO A 115 -9.68 -1.14 -14.13
CA PRO A 115 -10.40 -0.71 -15.32
C PRO A 115 -10.63 -1.87 -16.31
N PRO A 116 -11.68 -1.81 -17.15
CA PRO A 116 -11.92 -2.84 -18.15
C PRO A 116 -10.69 -3.11 -19.03
N GLY A 117 -10.28 -4.38 -19.11
CA GLY A 117 -9.10 -4.80 -19.87
C GLY A 117 -7.78 -4.77 -19.08
N GLU A 118 -7.81 -4.37 -17.81
CA GLU A 118 -6.66 -4.40 -16.91
C GLU A 118 -6.77 -5.53 -15.86
N GLU A 119 -5.64 -5.87 -15.24
CA GLU A 119 -5.54 -6.91 -14.20
C GLU A 119 -5.61 -6.27 -12.81
N GLY A 120 -6.34 -6.92 -11.88
CA GLY A 120 -6.49 -6.45 -10.50
C GLY A 120 -5.15 -6.32 -9.76
N GLY A 121 -5.08 -5.41 -8.79
CA GLY A 121 -3.80 -5.05 -8.16
C GLY A 121 -3.09 -6.23 -7.50
N ALA A 122 -3.80 -7.02 -6.69
CA ALA A 122 -3.21 -8.20 -6.02
C ALA A 122 -2.66 -9.22 -7.04
N ALA A 123 -3.44 -9.57 -8.06
CA ALA A 123 -3.05 -10.54 -9.07
C ALA A 123 -1.81 -10.07 -9.84
N LEU A 124 -1.79 -8.80 -10.26
CA LEU A 124 -0.66 -8.22 -10.98
C LEU A 124 0.59 -8.12 -10.10
N MET A 125 0.46 -7.73 -8.83
CA MET A 125 1.59 -7.69 -7.90
C MET A 125 2.19 -9.09 -7.65
N ILE A 126 1.34 -10.12 -7.49
CA ILE A 126 1.81 -11.51 -7.32
C ILE A 126 2.56 -11.98 -8.58
N LYS A 127 2.01 -11.70 -9.76
CA LYS A 127 2.64 -12.03 -11.05
C LYS A 127 3.97 -11.32 -11.27
N GLU A 128 4.13 -10.11 -10.73
CA GLU A 128 5.39 -9.36 -10.72
C GLU A 128 6.34 -9.77 -9.57
N GLY A 129 6.00 -10.81 -8.80
CA GLY A 129 6.89 -11.39 -7.80
C GLY A 129 6.87 -10.68 -6.44
N VAL A 130 5.79 -9.97 -6.07
CA VAL A 130 5.72 -9.26 -4.77
C VAL A 130 5.93 -10.19 -3.57
N LEU A 131 5.55 -11.46 -3.68
CA LEU A 131 5.71 -12.46 -2.62
C LEU A 131 7.09 -13.15 -2.64
N GLU A 132 7.94 -12.81 -3.60
CA GLU A 132 9.27 -13.36 -3.80
C GLU A 132 10.35 -12.31 -3.48
N ASN A 133 11.61 -12.74 -3.36
CA ASN A 133 12.78 -11.85 -3.25
C ASN A 133 12.62 -10.67 -2.26
N PRO A 134 12.44 -10.92 -0.95
CA PRO A 134 12.51 -12.23 -0.29
C PRO A 134 11.17 -12.98 -0.25
N ASP A 135 11.22 -14.31 -0.22
CA ASP A 135 10.03 -15.18 -0.19
C ASP A 135 9.23 -14.97 1.10
N VAL A 136 7.95 -14.67 0.96
CA VAL A 136 7.04 -14.38 2.08
C VAL A 136 6.53 -15.68 2.71
N ASP A 137 6.80 -15.88 4.01
CA ASP A 137 6.29 -17.05 4.76
C ASP A 137 4.83 -16.87 5.21
N ALA A 138 4.42 -15.63 5.52
CA ALA A 138 3.06 -15.30 5.92
C ALA A 138 2.71 -13.85 5.55
N ILE A 139 1.44 -13.59 5.26
CA ILE A 139 0.92 -12.25 4.95
C ILE A 139 -0.30 -11.93 5.82
N PHE A 140 -0.36 -10.70 6.33
CA PHE A 140 -1.52 -10.16 7.05
C PHE A 140 -2.03 -8.91 6.34
N GLY A 141 -3.35 -8.76 6.25
CA GLY A 141 -4.01 -7.62 5.62
C GLY A 141 -4.73 -6.73 6.63
N LEU A 142 -4.88 -5.47 6.24
CA LEU A 142 -5.84 -4.51 6.78
C LEU A 142 -7.07 -4.48 5.87
#